data_AF-A0AAW6KMP1-F1
#
_entry.id   AF-A0AAW6KMP1-F1
#
_cell.length_a   1.000
_cell.length_b   1.000
_cell.length_c   1.000
_cell.angle_alpha   90.00
_cell.angle_beta   90.00
_cell.angle_gamma   90.00
#
_symmetry.space_group_name_H-M   'P 1'
#
loop_
_entity.id
_entity.type
_entity.pdbx_description
1 polymer ?
#
loop_
_entity_poly.entity_id
_entity_poly.type
_entity_poly.pdbx_seq_one_letter_code
_entity_poly.pdbx_strand_id
1 'polypeptide(L)'
;MVACGAYFTTTNVFKLMHGYALFSFQQMKEEEKPEKPPIQTAKKEKTVIDQTFKTGEKIGDLVIPKINARIPIYHGTDEDELQKGVGHFAGSVLPGEDDNSVLSGHRDTVFRKLGR
;
A
#
# COMPACT_ATOMS: atom_id res chain seq x y z
N MET A 1 24.68 21.69 -46.02
CA MET A 1 23.50 21.07 -45.36
C MET A 1 23.81 19.69 -44.75
N VAL A 2 25.05 19.42 -44.29
CA VAL A 2 25.46 18.12 -43.69
C VAL A 2 25.95 18.28 -42.24
N ALA A 3 26.40 19.47 -41.84
CA ALA A 3 26.93 19.72 -40.49
C ALA A 3 25.86 19.77 -39.38
N CYS A 4 24.62 20.17 -39.69
CA CYS A 4 23.57 20.30 -38.66
C CYS A 4 22.98 18.96 -38.21
N GLY A 5 22.97 17.94 -39.10
CA GLY A 5 22.49 16.60 -38.76
C GLY A 5 23.39 15.89 -37.74
N ALA A 6 24.72 16.04 -37.88
CA ALA A 6 25.67 15.51 -36.92
C ALA A 6 25.54 16.16 -35.53
N TYR A 7 25.22 17.46 -35.47
CA TYR A 7 24.96 18.15 -34.21
C TYR A 7 23.67 17.65 -33.55
N PHE A 8 22.61 17.42 -34.31
CA PHE A 8 21.34 16.92 -33.76
C PHE A 8 21.47 15.48 -33.22
N THR A 9 22.19 14.59 -33.93
CA THR A 9 22.39 13.21 -33.48
C THR A 9 23.30 13.12 -32.27
N THR A 10 24.38 13.91 -32.23
CA THR A 10 25.30 13.96 -31.07
C THR A 10 24.63 14.53 -29.83
N THR A 11 23.80 15.57 -29.96
CA THR A 11 23.07 16.14 -28.83
C THR A 11 22.04 15.16 -28.26
N ASN A 12 21.39 14.37 -29.13
CA ASN A 12 20.37 13.40 -28.70
C ASN A 12 20.98 12.15 -28.04
N VAL A 13 22.08 11.63 -28.60
CA VAL A 13 22.83 10.51 -28.00
C VAL A 13 23.46 10.89 -26.66
N PHE A 14 23.98 12.12 -26.54
CA PHE A 14 24.54 12.63 -25.29
C PHE A 14 23.49 12.69 -24.16
N LYS A 15 22.26 13.14 -24.47
CA LYS A 15 21.14 13.15 -23.52
C LYS A 15 20.73 11.74 -23.09
N LEU A 16 20.67 10.80 -24.03
CA LEU A 16 20.34 9.40 -23.73
C LEU A 16 21.39 8.77 -22.79
N MET A 17 22.68 8.97 -23.09
CA MET A 17 23.78 8.42 -22.29
C MET A 17 23.89 9.06 -20.90
N HIS A 18 23.67 10.37 -20.79
CA HIS A 18 23.58 11.05 -19.50
C HIS A 18 22.38 10.58 -18.67
N GLY A 19 21.23 10.38 -19.31
CA GLY A 19 20.04 9.83 -18.66
C GLY A 19 20.28 8.41 -18.16
N TYR A 20 20.94 7.56 -18.96
CA TYR A 20 21.30 6.20 -18.56
C TYR A 20 22.31 6.18 -17.42
N ALA A 21 23.34 7.03 -17.46
CA ALA A 21 24.31 7.14 -16.37
C ALA A 21 23.63 7.59 -15.06
N LEU A 22 22.77 8.62 -15.11
CA LEU A 22 21.99 9.09 -13.96
C LEU A 22 21.04 8.01 -13.42
N PHE A 23 20.36 7.27 -14.30
CA PHE A 23 19.45 6.18 -13.92
C PHE A 23 20.21 5.03 -13.24
N SER A 24 21.38 4.65 -13.78
CA SER A 24 22.26 3.65 -13.17
C SER A 24 22.85 4.13 -11.83
N PHE A 25 23.23 5.41 -11.71
CA PHE A 25 23.64 6.00 -10.44
C PHE A 25 22.49 6.08 -9.43
N GLN A 26 21.25 6.25 -9.88
CA GLN A 26 20.08 6.27 -9.01
C GLN A 26 19.74 4.88 -8.48
N GLN A 27 19.88 3.82 -9.28
CA GLN A 27 19.78 2.45 -8.78
C GLN A 27 20.88 2.11 -7.77
N MET A 28 22.12 2.60 -7.97
CA MET A 28 23.19 2.46 -6.97
C MET A 28 22.89 3.24 -5.67
N LYS A 29 22.16 4.36 -5.78
CA LYS A 29 21.73 5.16 -4.61
C LYS A 29 20.53 4.57 -3.87
N GLU A 30 19.79 3.65 -4.49
CA GLU A 30 18.62 2.98 -3.90
C GLU A 30 19.01 1.73 -3.09
N GLU A 31 20.20 1.15 -3.33
CA GLU A 31 20.76 0.02 -2.55
C GLU A 31 21.72 0.43 -1.41
N GLU A 32 22.01 1.71 -1.22
CA GLU A 32 22.78 2.19 -0.05
C GLU A 32 22.00 3.23 0.74
N LYS A 33 21.21 2.76 1.71
CA LYS A 33 20.70 3.58 2.82
C LYS A 33 21.63 3.41 4.03
N PRO A 34 22.64 4.27 4.23
CA PRO A 34 23.35 4.31 5.49
C PRO A 34 22.49 5.02 6.54
N GLU A 35 22.51 4.38 7.70
CA GLU A 35 21.92 4.66 9.00
C GLU A 35 22.09 6.12 9.47
N LYS A 36 21.02 6.74 9.99
CA LYS A 36 21.11 7.99 10.77
C LYS A 36 21.28 7.65 12.27
N PRO A 37 22.15 8.37 13.01
CA PRO A 37 22.47 8.10 14.42
C PRO A 37 21.28 8.31 15.38
N PRO A 38 21.34 7.77 16.61
CA PRO A 38 20.17 7.62 17.48
C PRO A 38 19.81 8.95 18.15
N ILE A 39 18.68 9.53 17.74
CA ILE A 39 17.97 10.51 18.57
C ILE A 39 17.07 9.73 19.52
N GLN A 40 17.56 9.61 20.75
CA GLN A 40 16.81 9.13 21.89
C GLN A 40 15.79 10.20 22.28
N THR A 41 14.52 9.98 21.97
CA THR A 41 13.42 10.59 22.72
C THR A 41 12.23 9.62 22.73
N ALA A 42 11.98 9.05 23.91
CA ALA A 42 10.79 8.30 24.32
C ALA A 42 10.42 7.06 23.47
N LYS A 43 11.10 5.95 23.77
CA LYS A 43 10.66 4.60 23.48
C LYS A 43 9.28 4.36 24.12
N LYS A 44 8.20 4.63 23.40
CA LYS A 44 6.90 4.00 23.64
C LYS A 44 6.91 2.72 22.81
N GLU A 45 7.24 1.64 23.50
CA GLU A 45 7.23 0.27 23.00
C GLU A 45 5.80 -0.08 22.54
N LYS A 46 5.51 0.13 21.25
CA LYS A 46 4.44 -0.59 20.56
C LYS A 46 5.12 -1.71 19.80
N THR A 47 4.91 -2.93 20.27
CA THR A 47 5.26 -4.18 19.60
C THR A 47 4.91 -4.09 18.12
N VAL A 48 5.91 -4.19 17.24
CA VAL A 48 5.70 -4.34 15.80
C VAL A 48 4.97 -5.66 15.59
N ILE A 49 3.66 -5.60 15.38
CA ILE A 49 2.90 -6.76 14.95
C ILE A 49 3.21 -6.97 13.47
N ASP A 50 4.16 -7.84 13.18
CA ASP A 50 4.33 -8.40 11.82
C ASP A 50 3.21 -9.43 11.57
N GLN A 51 1.96 -8.98 11.67
CA GLN A 51 0.77 -9.80 11.45
C GLN A 51 0.45 -9.81 9.96
N THR A 52 1.23 -10.58 9.22
CA THR A 52 0.97 -10.83 7.80
C THR A 52 -0.17 -11.84 7.68
N PHE A 53 -1.39 -11.34 7.52
CA PHE A 53 -2.56 -12.18 7.24
C PHE A 53 -2.56 -12.68 5.80
N LYS A 54 -3.01 -13.92 5.58
CA LYS A 54 -3.19 -14.46 4.22
C LYS A 54 -4.53 -14.01 3.65
N THR A 55 -4.62 -13.90 2.33
CA THR A 55 -5.92 -13.71 1.64
C THR A 55 -6.89 -14.82 2.06
N GLY A 56 -8.11 -14.43 2.42
CA GLY A 56 -9.15 -15.33 2.93
C GLY A 56 -9.11 -15.56 4.44
N GLU A 57 -8.11 -15.05 5.16
CA GLU A 57 -7.99 -15.22 6.60
C GLU A 57 -8.91 -14.27 7.36
N LYS A 58 -9.58 -14.77 8.41
CA LYS A 58 -10.42 -13.94 9.27
C LYS A 58 -9.56 -13.13 10.23
N ILE A 59 -9.59 -11.80 10.11
CA ILE A 59 -8.79 -10.88 10.93
C ILE A 59 -9.55 -10.31 12.12
N GLY A 60 -10.88 -10.34 12.10
CA GLY A 60 -11.69 -9.79 13.19
C GLY A 60 -13.19 -9.78 12.93
N ASP A 61 -13.91 -8.99 13.73
CA ASP A 61 -15.34 -8.73 13.58
C ASP A 61 -15.59 -7.20 13.58
N LEU A 62 -16.38 -6.72 12.62
CA LEU A 62 -16.90 -5.36 12.55
C LEU A 62 -18.22 -5.29 13.31
N VAL A 63 -18.26 -4.51 14.39
CA VAL A 63 -19.46 -4.27 15.18
C VAL A 63 -19.98 -2.87 14.91
N ILE A 64 -21.24 -2.75 14.46
CA ILE A 64 -21.91 -1.47 14.21
C ILE A 64 -23.15 -1.40 15.12
N PRO A 65 -23.05 -0.78 16.31
CA PRO A 65 -24.12 -0.79 17.30
C PRO A 65 -25.43 -0.17 16.81
N LYS A 66 -25.36 0.91 16.02
CA LYS A 66 -26.53 1.63 15.52
C LYS A 66 -27.47 0.77 14.68
N ILE A 67 -26.94 -0.22 13.97
CA ILE A 67 -27.73 -1.13 13.12
C ILE A 67 -27.81 -2.55 13.70
N ASN A 68 -27.32 -2.74 14.93
CA ASN A 68 -27.17 -4.02 15.61
C ASN A 68 -26.52 -5.09 14.70
N ALA A 69 -25.42 -4.71 14.03
CA ALA A 69 -24.70 -5.60 13.12
C ALA A 69 -23.38 -6.07 13.74
N ARG A 70 -23.07 -7.35 13.53
CA ARG A 70 -21.77 -7.97 13.80
C ARG A 70 -21.39 -8.78 12.56
N ILE A 71 -20.33 -8.36 11.88
CA ILE A 71 -19.97 -8.88 10.55
C ILE A 71 -18.50 -9.33 10.59
N PRO A 72 -18.15 -10.55 10.17
CA PRO A 72 -16.75 -10.98 10.14
C PRO A 72 -15.94 -10.18 9.11
N ILE A 73 -14.69 -9.88 9.46
CA ILE A 73 -13.71 -9.22 8.58
C ILE A 73 -12.70 -10.27 8.10
N TYR A 74 -12.55 -10.39 6.79
CA TYR A 74 -11.58 -11.24 6.11
C TYR A 74 -10.50 -10.39 5.44
N HIS A 75 -9.27 -10.87 5.36
CA HIS A 75 -8.21 -10.21 4.60
C HIS A 75 -8.35 -10.52 3.12
N GLY A 76 -8.37 -9.49 2.27
CA GLY A 76 -8.65 -9.62 0.84
C GLY A 76 -10.04 -9.08 0.47
N THR A 77 -10.21 -8.80 -0.81
CA THR A 77 -11.44 -8.22 -1.37
C THR A 77 -11.91 -8.99 -2.61
N ASP A 78 -11.52 -10.25 -2.74
CA ASP A 78 -12.03 -11.10 -3.82
C ASP A 78 -13.44 -11.57 -3.49
N GLU A 79 -14.13 -12.10 -4.50
CA GLU A 79 -15.54 -12.51 -4.39
C GLU A 79 -15.75 -13.54 -3.27
N ASP A 80 -14.81 -14.47 -3.11
CA ASP A 80 -14.87 -15.54 -2.11
C ASP A 80 -14.84 -15.00 -0.65
N GLU A 81 -14.14 -13.90 -0.39
CA GLU A 81 -14.13 -13.23 0.91
C GLU A 81 -15.39 -12.38 1.11
N LEU A 82 -15.81 -11.63 0.09
CA LEU A 82 -16.97 -10.73 0.16
C LEU A 82 -18.31 -11.47 0.26
N GLN A 83 -18.35 -12.75 -0.11
CA GLN A 83 -19.49 -13.64 0.15
C GLN A 83 -19.61 -14.03 1.64
N LYS A 84 -18.49 -14.11 2.35
CA LYS A 84 -18.45 -14.54 3.76
C LYS A 84 -18.67 -13.36 4.73
N GLY A 85 -18.36 -12.14 4.32
CA GLY A 85 -18.48 -10.96 5.18
C GLY A 85 -17.94 -9.69 4.55
N VAL A 86 -17.17 -8.96 5.34
CA VAL A 86 -16.47 -7.74 4.90
C VAL A 86 -15.02 -8.09 4.58
N GLY A 87 -14.52 -7.61 3.45
CA GLY A 87 -13.14 -7.77 3.03
C GLY A 87 -12.28 -6.56 3.39
N HIS A 88 -11.11 -6.78 3.95
CA HIS A 88 -10.10 -5.76 4.16
C HIS A 88 -9.25 -5.62 2.90
N PHE A 89 -9.09 -4.40 2.42
CA PHE A 89 -8.28 -4.13 1.24
C PHE A 89 -6.79 -4.36 1.54
N ALA A 90 -6.16 -5.32 0.88
CA ALA A 90 -4.76 -5.69 1.12
C ALA A 90 -3.77 -4.54 0.86
N GLY A 91 -4.16 -3.52 0.08
CA GLY A 91 -3.36 -2.32 -0.15
C GLY A 91 -3.53 -1.22 0.90
N SER A 92 -4.40 -1.39 1.90
CA SER A 92 -4.54 -0.47 3.04
C SER A 92 -3.88 -1.03 4.31
N VAL A 93 -3.62 -0.16 5.29
CA VAL A 93 -3.13 -0.57 6.60
C VAL A 93 -4.17 -1.40 7.36
N LEU A 94 -3.71 -2.22 8.30
CA LEU A 94 -4.60 -3.05 9.10
C LEU A 94 -5.51 -2.20 9.99
N PRO A 95 -6.72 -2.70 10.33
CA PRO A 95 -7.60 -2.00 11.27
C PRO A 95 -6.92 -1.77 12.62
N GLY A 96 -6.70 -0.50 12.97
CA GLY A 96 -6.05 -0.10 14.23
C GLY A 96 -4.60 0.39 14.08
N GLU A 97 -4.05 0.34 12.86
CA GLU A 97 -2.75 0.96 12.55
C GLU A 97 -2.86 2.47 12.30
N ASP A 98 -1.71 3.14 12.29
CA ASP A 98 -1.59 4.59 12.14
C ASP A 98 -1.72 5.03 10.65
N ASP A 99 -2.86 4.74 10.01
CA ASP A 99 -3.33 5.32 8.72
C ASP A 99 -4.79 4.88 8.47
N ASN A 100 -5.27 4.98 7.22
CA ASN A 100 -6.60 4.62 6.79
C ASN A 100 -6.70 3.14 6.41
N SER A 101 -7.50 2.38 7.18
CA SER A 101 -7.89 1.03 6.83
C SER A 101 -9.18 1.03 6.00
N VAL A 102 -9.18 0.29 4.89
CA VAL A 102 -10.31 0.24 3.95
C VAL A 102 -10.99 -1.12 4.05
N LEU A 103 -12.30 -1.07 4.27
CA LEU A 103 -13.17 -2.25 4.37
C LEU A 103 -14.23 -2.21 3.27
N SER A 104 -14.34 -3.31 2.53
CA SER A 104 -15.23 -3.50 1.39
C SER A 104 -16.29 -4.54 1.70
N GLY A 105 -17.50 -4.36 1.17
CA GLY A 105 -18.60 -5.31 1.40
C GLY A 105 -19.79 -5.02 0.52
N HIS A 106 -20.56 -6.06 0.24
CA HIS A 106 -21.79 -5.97 -0.54
C HIS A 106 -22.86 -5.12 0.16
N ARG A 107 -23.45 -4.18 -0.59
CA ARG A 107 -24.54 -3.33 -0.09
C ARG A 107 -25.77 -4.15 0.30
N ASP A 108 -26.10 -5.18 -0.47
CA ASP A 108 -27.37 -5.89 -0.32
C ASP A 108 -27.36 -6.97 0.76
N THR A 109 -26.16 -7.40 1.20
CA THR A 109 -26.00 -8.41 2.26
C THR A 109 -25.53 -7.77 3.57
N VAL A 110 -24.25 -7.42 3.67
CA VAL A 110 -23.60 -6.96 4.91
C VAL A 110 -24.01 -5.54 5.30
N PHE A 111 -24.22 -4.67 4.32
CA PHE A 111 -24.47 -3.24 4.55
C PHE A 111 -25.90 -2.78 4.28
N ARG A 112 -26.86 -3.72 4.18
CA ARG A 112 -28.25 -3.44 3.80
C ARG A 112 -28.98 -2.44 4.72
N LYS A 113 -28.57 -2.40 5.99
CA LYS A 113 -29.15 -1.53 7.02
C LYS A 113 -28.44 -0.19 7.17
N LEU A 114 -27.33 0.05 6.48
CA LEU A 114 -26.66 1.35 6.53
C LEU A 114 -27.52 2.44 5.86
N GLY A 115 -27.61 3.59 6.51
CA GLY A 115 -28.35 4.76 6.02
C GLY A 115 -29.86 4.72 6.25
N ARG A 116 -30.37 3.76 7.03
CA ARG A 116 -31.75 3.73 7.52
C ARG A 116 -31.88 4.38 8.90
#